data_AF-A0A3Q1FCI1-F1
#
_entry.id   AF-A0A3Q1FCI1-F1
#
_cell.length_a   1.000
_cell.length_b   1.000
_cell.length_c   1.000
_cell.angle_alpha   90.00
_cell.angle_beta   90.00
_cell.angle_gamma   90.00
#
_symmetry.space_group_name_H-M   'P 1'
#
loop_
_entity.id
_entity.type
_entity.pdbx_description
1 polymer ?
#
loop_
_entity_poly.entity_id
_entity_poly.type
_entity_poly.pdbx_seq_one_letter_code
_entity_poly.pdbx_strand_id
1 'polypeptide(L)'
;MDSVSLSPDGDALKDKMRSYSVLNTLYHEARQENELLTKQLCVKDNIITDLTSRLGRHERILMTVGEKESVVIGPSSSLVESLLKEIRKLKQKRNDMEFKAARQAEEIQRLNVNLGEKELELERVRCQPDHEKDREIQRLQSALEERERTETTRAVLCTSLAEEADQLRGQLGTTVKVCQELLARMEKGKREAGGGDMEEEAAQQQKAKETSEPSDMSAAKAQIRQLQEENQQLKQRVAYTSESSDVSAAKAQIHQLLEENQQLKQRVTYVQGLNSQWQKYDSSREEYIRGLCQRLKESSGQGLMPVMGSVSSTLLHQEISRLNSLLQEKMSECSRLGREVEEIRRRDQERIQTLEQQVLIYTDDFKSERADRERAQGQIEDLKKQVSQLKQQLHKQGASRDSRDVVPMCRVHIGHRITSRRNKDTSEPLLRTSAEKQQPAAAAAPDSAWNECTGLSELQCPQCLARFNDTDAAEYLNHCEECAQL
;
A
#
# COMPACT_ATOMS: atom_id res chain seq x y z
N MET A 1 1.78 59.13 -45.96
CA MET A 1 2.69 58.88 -47.09
C MET A 1 4.08 58.75 -46.51
N ASP A 2 4.39 57.66 -45.80
CA ASP A 2 4.23 56.21 -46.09
C ASP A 2 5.42 55.70 -46.94
N SER A 3 6.02 54.53 -46.67
CA SER A 3 5.65 53.47 -45.71
C SER A 3 6.87 52.87 -45.00
N VAL A 4 6.64 52.23 -43.86
CA VAL A 4 7.64 51.38 -43.20
C VAL A 4 7.74 50.06 -43.95
N SER A 5 8.82 49.87 -44.72
CA SER A 5 9.13 48.63 -45.43
C SER A 5 10.13 47.77 -44.65
N LEU A 6 9.66 47.21 -43.53
CA LEU A 6 10.29 46.02 -42.94
C LEU A 6 10.13 44.86 -43.94
N SER A 7 11.15 44.60 -44.78
CA SER A 7 11.09 43.50 -45.77
C SER A 7 10.99 42.15 -45.05
N PRO A 8 9.88 41.40 -45.22
CA PRO A 8 9.73 40.07 -44.63
C PRO A 8 10.60 39.01 -45.35
N ASP A 9 11.00 39.33 -46.58
CA ASP A 9 11.64 38.42 -47.53
C ASP A 9 13.00 37.92 -47.03
N GLY A 10 13.72 38.75 -46.28
CA GLY A 10 15.03 38.42 -45.72
C GLY A 10 15.01 37.30 -44.70
N ASP A 11 13.92 37.10 -43.97
CA ASP A 11 13.74 35.94 -43.08
C ASP A 11 13.00 34.80 -43.79
N ALA A 12 12.02 35.11 -44.66
CA ALA A 12 11.36 34.09 -45.49
C ALA A 12 12.33 33.31 -46.40
N LEU A 13 13.40 33.94 -46.90
CA LEU A 13 14.48 33.26 -47.63
C LEU A 13 15.34 32.37 -46.73
N LYS A 14 15.63 32.80 -45.50
CA LYS A 14 16.36 31.97 -44.51
C LYS A 14 15.53 30.77 -44.10
N ASP A 15 14.22 30.93 -43.91
CA ASP A 15 13.32 29.83 -43.53
C ASP A 15 13.04 28.87 -44.69
N LYS A 16 13.00 29.35 -45.94
CA LYS A 16 13.06 28.47 -47.12
C LYS A 16 14.37 27.69 -47.18
N MET A 17 15.52 28.34 -46.97
CA MET A 17 16.84 27.70 -46.97
C MET A 17 16.98 26.67 -45.83
N ARG A 18 16.44 26.97 -44.65
CA ARG A 18 16.30 26.01 -43.54
C ARG A 18 15.41 24.83 -43.94
N SER A 19 14.25 25.08 -44.55
CA SER A 19 13.32 24.04 -45.04
C SER A 19 13.99 23.12 -46.06
N TYR A 20 14.75 23.66 -47.03
CA TYR A 20 15.56 22.86 -47.96
C TYR A 20 16.63 22.04 -47.24
N SER A 21 17.32 22.59 -46.24
CA SER A 21 18.30 21.81 -45.46
C SER A 21 17.66 20.66 -44.68
N VAL A 22 16.48 20.89 -44.08
CA VAL A 22 15.69 19.85 -43.38
C VAL A 22 15.21 18.79 -44.37
N LEU A 23 14.66 19.18 -45.52
CA LEU A 23 14.19 18.24 -46.54
C LEU A 23 15.34 17.40 -47.12
N ASN A 24 16.54 17.98 -47.29
CA ASN A 24 17.71 17.24 -47.74
C ASN A 24 18.22 16.26 -46.68
N THR A 25 18.19 16.64 -45.39
CA THR A 25 18.47 15.71 -44.28
C THR A 25 17.47 14.55 -44.28
N LEU A 26 16.16 14.83 -44.32
CA LEU A 26 15.10 13.80 -44.39
C LEU A 26 15.25 12.89 -45.62
N TYR A 27 15.68 13.43 -46.77
CA TYR A 27 15.96 12.63 -47.97
C TYR A 27 17.15 11.67 -47.77
N HIS A 28 18.24 12.13 -47.15
CA HIS A 28 19.38 11.26 -46.84
C HIS A 28 19.05 10.22 -45.75
N GLU A 29 18.26 10.58 -44.75
CA GLU A 29 17.74 9.67 -43.72
C GLU A 29 16.85 8.59 -44.35
N ALA A 30 15.84 8.98 -45.13
CA ALA A 30 14.96 8.04 -45.84
C ALA A 30 15.73 7.14 -46.82
N ARG A 31 16.82 7.63 -47.42
CA ARG A 31 17.74 6.81 -48.23
C ARG A 31 18.48 5.79 -47.36
N GLN A 32 19.01 6.21 -46.22
CA GLN A 32 19.71 5.32 -45.29
C GLN A 32 18.78 4.23 -44.73
N GLU A 33 17.51 4.58 -44.44
CA GLU A 33 16.46 3.63 -44.07
C GLU A 33 16.17 2.63 -45.20
N ASN A 34 16.05 3.08 -46.45
CA ASN A 34 15.88 2.19 -47.60
C ASN A 34 17.08 1.23 -47.78
N GLU A 35 18.31 1.72 -47.63
CA GLU A 35 19.51 0.89 -47.67
C GLU A 35 19.58 -0.11 -46.50
N LEU A 36 19.03 0.23 -45.32
CA LEU A 36 18.90 -0.68 -44.18
C LEU A 36 17.81 -1.73 -44.43
N LEU A 37 16.65 -1.34 -44.94
CA LEU A 37 15.54 -2.24 -45.30
C LEU A 37 15.94 -3.21 -46.39
N THR A 38 16.71 -2.77 -47.40
CA THR A 38 17.27 -3.63 -48.46
C THR A 38 18.20 -4.71 -47.87
N LYS A 39 19.03 -4.36 -46.88
CA LYS A 39 19.88 -5.32 -46.16
C LYS A 39 19.05 -6.31 -45.33
N GLN A 40 17.96 -5.85 -44.69
CA GLN A 40 17.03 -6.73 -43.98
C GLN A 40 16.26 -7.68 -44.92
N LEU A 41 15.86 -7.22 -46.11
CA LEU A 41 15.23 -8.08 -47.13
C LEU A 41 16.19 -9.18 -47.57
N CYS A 42 17.42 -8.84 -47.96
CA CYS A 42 18.43 -9.83 -48.31
C CYS A 42 18.66 -10.88 -47.20
N VAL A 43 18.68 -10.48 -45.92
CA VAL A 43 18.76 -11.44 -44.79
C VAL A 43 17.52 -12.34 -44.73
N LYS A 44 16.31 -11.79 -44.93
CA LYS A 44 15.06 -12.58 -45.00
C LYS A 44 15.05 -13.53 -46.20
N ASP A 45 15.50 -13.11 -47.36
CA ASP A 45 15.54 -13.94 -48.58
C ASP A 45 16.53 -15.11 -48.44
N ASN A 46 17.67 -14.89 -47.76
CA ASN A 46 18.58 -15.96 -47.39
C ASN A 46 17.95 -16.96 -46.40
N ILE A 47 17.17 -16.49 -45.42
CA ILE A 47 16.42 -17.35 -44.48
C ILE A 47 15.32 -18.13 -45.21
N ILE A 48 14.55 -17.48 -46.09
CA ILE A 48 13.56 -18.13 -46.96
C ILE A 48 14.23 -19.21 -47.82
N THR A 49 15.42 -18.93 -48.35
CA THR A 49 16.21 -19.90 -49.14
C THR A 49 16.64 -21.11 -48.29
N ASP A 50 17.13 -20.94 -47.05
CA ASP A 50 17.41 -22.08 -46.16
C ASP A 50 16.13 -22.88 -45.88
N LEU A 51 15.05 -22.21 -45.48
CA LEU A 51 13.78 -22.86 -45.13
C LEU A 51 13.19 -23.65 -46.31
N THR A 52 13.17 -23.06 -47.52
CA THR A 52 12.79 -23.76 -48.76
C THR A 52 13.73 -24.93 -49.04
N SER A 53 15.06 -24.78 -48.83
CA SER A 53 16.01 -25.89 -48.99
C SER A 53 15.76 -27.03 -47.99
N ARG A 54 15.25 -26.73 -46.78
CA ARG A 54 14.95 -27.68 -45.72
C ARG A 54 13.62 -28.40 -45.96
N LEU A 55 12.58 -27.67 -46.36
CA LEU A 55 11.33 -28.25 -46.85
C LEU A 55 11.62 -29.20 -48.02
N GLY A 56 12.35 -28.72 -49.03
CA GLY A 56 12.82 -29.54 -50.14
C GLY A 56 13.82 -30.65 -49.77
N ARG A 57 14.34 -30.72 -48.54
CA ARG A 57 15.06 -31.91 -48.00
C ARG A 57 14.08 -32.91 -47.37
N HIS A 58 13.03 -32.45 -46.70
CA HIS A 58 11.98 -33.31 -46.16
C HIS A 58 11.10 -33.92 -47.27
N GLU A 59 10.80 -33.16 -48.32
CA GLU A 59 10.07 -33.64 -49.50
C GLU A 59 10.88 -34.69 -50.28
N ARG A 60 12.20 -34.51 -50.44
CA ARG A 60 13.08 -35.48 -51.14
C ARG A 60 13.34 -36.79 -50.37
N ILE A 61 12.85 -36.94 -49.14
CA ILE A 61 12.82 -38.24 -48.45
C ILE A 61 11.73 -39.15 -49.04
N LEU A 62 10.78 -38.59 -49.81
CA LEU A 62 9.78 -39.34 -50.58
C LEU A 62 10.41 -39.99 -51.84
N MET A 63 11.16 -41.07 -51.66
CA MET A 63 11.74 -41.82 -52.78
C MET A 63 10.66 -42.56 -53.58
N THR A 64 10.51 -42.21 -54.86
CA THR A 64 9.68 -42.96 -55.82
C THR A 64 10.38 -44.26 -56.23
N VAL A 65 10.03 -45.37 -55.60
CA VAL A 65 10.49 -46.72 -55.97
C VAL A 65 9.52 -47.35 -56.95
N GLY A 66 9.78 -47.16 -58.25
CA GLY A 66 9.05 -47.84 -59.33
C GLY A 66 7.64 -47.31 -59.61
N GLU A 67 6.97 -47.95 -60.58
CA GLU A 67 5.60 -47.60 -60.95
C GLU A 67 4.59 -48.33 -60.05
N LYS A 68 3.86 -47.52 -59.25
CA LYS A 68 2.84 -47.85 -58.23
C LYS A 68 3.39 -47.92 -56.79
N GLU A 69 2.61 -47.31 -55.89
CA GLU A 69 2.82 -47.18 -54.45
C GLU A 69 4.03 -46.35 -53.99
N SER A 70 3.89 -45.02 -54.07
CA SER A 70 4.73 -44.05 -53.35
C SER A 70 4.51 -44.15 -51.84
N VAL A 71 5.28 -45.01 -51.16
CA VAL A 71 5.24 -45.14 -49.70
C VAL A 71 5.73 -43.86 -49.04
N VAL A 72 4.85 -43.18 -48.30
CA VAL A 72 5.19 -41.94 -47.59
C VAL A 72 6.03 -42.25 -46.36
N ILE A 73 7.36 -42.13 -46.48
CA ILE A 73 8.30 -42.18 -45.35
C ILE A 73 8.26 -40.86 -44.58
N GLY A 74 7.10 -40.58 -43.98
CA GLY A 74 6.92 -39.52 -43.00
C GLY A 74 7.32 -39.97 -41.59
N PRO A 75 7.35 -39.05 -40.60
CA PRO A 75 7.32 -39.45 -39.20
C PRO A 75 6.09 -40.33 -38.94
N SER A 76 6.22 -41.33 -38.07
CA SER A 76 5.17 -42.34 -37.84
C SER A 76 3.83 -41.70 -37.52
N SER A 77 2.74 -42.25 -38.07
CA SER A 77 1.39 -41.70 -37.88
C SER A 77 1.00 -41.57 -36.40
N SER A 78 1.47 -42.48 -35.55
CA SER A 78 1.30 -42.41 -34.09
C SER A 78 2.05 -41.25 -33.43
N LEU A 79 3.24 -40.86 -33.93
CA LEU A 79 3.96 -39.67 -33.47
C LEU A 79 3.22 -38.40 -33.90
N VAL A 80 2.75 -38.33 -35.16
CA VAL A 80 1.95 -37.19 -35.66
C VAL A 80 0.65 -37.05 -34.86
N GLU A 81 -0.07 -38.14 -34.63
CA GLU A 81 -1.25 -38.15 -33.75
C GLU A 81 -0.94 -37.70 -32.32
N SER A 82 0.17 -38.18 -31.74
CA SER A 82 0.58 -37.83 -30.37
C SER A 82 0.87 -36.34 -30.25
N LEU A 83 1.64 -35.78 -31.19
CA LEU A 83 1.91 -34.34 -31.29
C LEU A 83 0.61 -33.55 -31.49
N LEU A 84 -0.32 -34.00 -32.33
CA LEU A 84 -1.64 -33.36 -32.50
C LEU A 84 -2.52 -33.47 -31.25
N LYS A 85 -2.32 -34.48 -30.38
CA LYS A 85 -3.00 -34.60 -29.08
C LYS A 85 -2.37 -33.65 -28.05
N GLU A 86 -1.05 -33.53 -27.99
CA GLU A 86 -0.37 -32.56 -27.11
C GLU A 86 -0.59 -31.10 -27.54
N ILE A 87 -0.55 -30.78 -28.84
CA ILE A 87 -0.86 -29.43 -29.35
C ILE A 87 -2.28 -29.00 -28.94
N ARG A 88 -3.26 -29.93 -28.92
CA ARG A 88 -4.61 -29.65 -28.41
C ARG A 88 -4.62 -29.42 -26.89
N LYS A 89 -3.92 -30.24 -26.10
CA LYS A 89 -3.77 -30.03 -24.64
C LYS A 89 -3.09 -28.70 -24.31
N LEU A 90 -2.05 -28.33 -25.05
CA LEU A 90 -1.32 -27.07 -24.88
C LEU A 90 -2.19 -25.85 -25.27
N LYS A 91 -2.95 -25.94 -26.37
CA LYS A 91 -3.95 -24.91 -26.73
C LYS A 91 -5.02 -24.76 -25.64
N GLN A 92 -5.54 -25.85 -25.08
CA GLN A 92 -6.50 -25.78 -23.97
C GLN A 92 -5.87 -25.12 -22.74
N LYS A 93 -4.69 -25.58 -22.29
CA LYS A 93 -3.96 -24.98 -21.16
C LYS A 93 -3.69 -23.49 -21.37
N ARG A 94 -3.36 -23.06 -22.59
CA ARG A 94 -3.16 -21.64 -22.92
C ARG A 94 -4.47 -20.87 -22.76
N ASN A 95 -5.57 -21.34 -23.35
CA ASN A 95 -6.90 -20.73 -23.21
C ASN A 95 -7.35 -20.66 -21.74
N ASP A 96 -7.12 -21.72 -20.95
CA ASP A 96 -7.44 -21.77 -19.51
C ASP A 96 -6.65 -20.74 -18.71
N MET A 97 -5.42 -20.42 -19.12
CA MET A 97 -4.57 -19.41 -18.50
C MET A 97 -4.91 -18.00 -18.98
N GLU A 98 -5.22 -17.81 -20.26
CA GLU A 98 -5.74 -16.55 -20.83
C GLU A 98 -7.03 -16.14 -20.11
N PHE A 99 -7.95 -17.09 -19.87
CA PHE A 99 -9.20 -16.84 -19.13
C PHE A 99 -8.99 -16.52 -17.64
N LYS A 100 -7.99 -17.14 -16.99
CA LYS A 100 -7.62 -16.79 -15.60
C LYS A 100 -6.98 -15.40 -15.53
N ALA A 101 -6.11 -15.06 -16.48
CA ALA A 101 -5.49 -13.75 -16.56
C ALA A 101 -6.53 -12.64 -16.81
N ALA A 102 -7.53 -12.89 -17.67
CA ALA A 102 -8.65 -11.97 -17.90
C ALA A 102 -9.43 -11.70 -16.59
N ARG A 103 -9.83 -12.75 -15.87
CA ARG A 103 -10.50 -12.61 -14.56
C ARG A 103 -9.65 -11.89 -13.51
N GLN A 104 -8.34 -12.10 -13.52
CA GLN A 104 -7.42 -11.39 -12.63
C GLN A 104 -7.30 -9.91 -13.00
N ALA A 105 -7.30 -9.57 -14.30
CA ALA A 105 -7.32 -8.19 -14.76
C ALA A 105 -8.64 -7.47 -14.42
N GLU A 106 -9.79 -8.14 -14.58
CA GLU A 106 -11.10 -7.64 -14.15
C GLU A 106 -11.13 -7.32 -12.64
N GLU A 107 -10.58 -8.21 -11.81
CA GLU A 107 -10.56 -8.00 -10.36
C GLU A 107 -9.55 -6.92 -9.94
N ILE A 108 -8.38 -6.84 -10.57
CA ILE A 108 -7.44 -5.73 -10.39
C ILE A 108 -8.09 -4.39 -10.78
N GLN A 109 -8.85 -4.35 -11.88
CA GLN A 109 -9.58 -3.15 -12.28
C GLN A 109 -10.66 -2.77 -11.26
N ARG A 110 -11.43 -3.74 -10.73
CA ARG A 110 -12.41 -3.52 -9.66
C ARG A 110 -11.75 -2.95 -8.40
N LEU A 111 -10.62 -3.52 -7.98
CA LEU A 111 -9.86 -3.08 -6.82
C LEU A 111 -9.27 -1.68 -7.01
N ASN A 112 -8.75 -1.36 -8.20
CA ASN A 112 -8.23 -0.02 -8.50
C ASN A 112 -9.33 1.06 -8.46
N VAL A 113 -10.55 0.76 -8.92
CA VAL A 113 -11.69 1.68 -8.81
C VAL A 113 -12.05 1.93 -7.34
N ASN A 114 -12.16 0.87 -6.53
CA ASN A 114 -12.45 0.98 -5.10
C ASN A 114 -11.33 1.73 -4.34
N LEU A 115 -10.06 1.50 -4.69
CA LEU A 115 -8.93 2.26 -4.16
C LEU A 115 -9.06 3.76 -4.48
N GLY A 116 -9.36 4.12 -5.73
CA GLY A 116 -9.59 5.52 -6.12
C GLY A 116 -10.80 6.16 -5.40
N GLU A 117 -11.89 5.41 -5.19
CA GLU A 117 -13.03 5.87 -4.39
C GLU A 117 -12.64 6.13 -2.92
N LYS A 118 -11.76 5.29 -2.35
CA LYS A 118 -11.23 5.44 -0.98
C LYS A 118 -10.20 6.54 -0.86
N GLU A 119 -9.35 6.76 -1.85
CA GLU A 119 -8.44 7.91 -1.93
C GLU A 119 -9.23 9.23 -1.99
N LEU A 120 -10.29 9.28 -2.80
CA LEU A 120 -11.21 10.43 -2.84
C LEU A 120 -11.98 10.62 -1.52
N GLU A 121 -12.27 9.55 -0.77
CA GLU A 121 -12.89 9.63 0.56
C GLU A 121 -11.92 10.19 1.61
N LEU A 122 -10.68 9.70 1.63
CA LEU A 122 -9.61 10.24 2.46
C LEU A 122 -9.32 11.71 2.13
N GLU A 123 -9.34 12.09 0.86
CA GLU A 123 -9.14 13.49 0.46
C GLU A 123 -10.29 14.40 0.90
N ARG A 124 -11.55 13.95 0.83
CA ARG A 124 -12.69 14.69 1.40
C ARG A 124 -12.52 14.92 2.90
N VAL A 125 -12.13 13.89 3.65
CA VAL A 125 -11.88 14.01 5.10
C VAL A 125 -10.66 14.88 5.40
N ARG A 126 -9.61 14.82 4.57
CA ARG A 126 -8.43 15.70 4.71
C ARG A 126 -8.79 17.17 4.52
N CYS A 127 -9.57 17.48 3.49
CA CYS A 127 -10.02 18.83 3.15
C CYS A 127 -11.14 19.39 4.05
N GLN A 128 -11.76 18.59 4.93
CA GLN A 128 -12.72 19.11 5.89
C GLN A 128 -12.06 20.11 6.87
N PRO A 129 -12.74 21.22 7.23
CA PRO A 129 -12.31 22.09 8.31
C PRO A 129 -12.22 21.34 9.65
N ASP A 130 -11.20 21.61 10.46
CA ASP A 130 -10.97 20.84 11.69
C ASP A 130 -12.12 20.97 12.70
N HIS A 131 -12.78 22.13 12.75
CA HIS A 131 -13.95 22.35 13.59
C HIS A 131 -15.19 21.51 13.21
N GLU A 132 -15.21 20.88 12.03
CA GLU A 132 -16.22 19.87 11.66
C GLU A 132 -15.80 18.47 12.15
N LYS A 133 -14.51 18.15 12.07
CA LYS A 133 -13.92 16.92 12.62
C LYS A 133 -14.11 16.88 14.13
N ASP A 134 -13.85 17.99 14.84
CA ASP A 134 -14.04 18.11 16.29
C ASP A 134 -15.48 17.85 16.72
N ARG A 135 -16.47 18.32 15.94
CA ARG A 135 -17.90 18.08 16.20
C ARG A 135 -18.26 16.61 16.04
N GLU A 136 -17.79 15.95 14.99
CA GLU A 136 -18.05 14.51 14.81
C GLU A 136 -17.30 13.67 15.85
N ILE A 137 -16.08 14.07 16.26
CA ILE A 137 -15.35 13.43 17.37
C ILE A 137 -16.16 13.52 18.67
N GLN A 138 -16.68 14.69 19.04
CA GLN A 138 -17.53 14.86 20.23
C GLN A 138 -18.81 14.03 20.16
N ARG A 139 -19.43 13.94 18.98
CA ARG A 139 -20.60 13.11 18.72
C ARG A 139 -20.29 11.61 18.85
N LEU A 140 -19.18 11.14 18.29
CA LEU A 140 -18.74 9.74 18.37
C LEU A 140 -18.32 9.37 19.79
N GLN A 141 -17.66 10.26 20.52
CA GLN A 141 -17.37 10.09 21.95
C GLN A 141 -18.66 9.95 22.75
N SER A 142 -19.64 10.84 22.56
CA SER A 142 -20.95 10.76 23.24
C SER A 142 -21.66 9.43 22.99
N ALA A 143 -21.64 8.94 21.74
CA ALA A 143 -22.24 7.66 21.35
C ALA A 143 -21.47 6.44 21.89
N LEU A 144 -20.14 6.54 22.03
CA LEU A 144 -19.31 5.50 22.66
C LEU A 144 -19.60 5.41 24.17
N GLU A 145 -19.67 6.54 24.88
CA GLU A 145 -20.04 6.55 26.29
C GLU A 145 -21.47 6.05 26.52
N GLU A 146 -22.43 6.40 25.65
CA GLU A 146 -23.79 5.86 25.70
C GLU A 146 -23.78 4.34 25.53
N ARG A 147 -23.05 3.83 24.54
CA ARG A 147 -22.86 2.39 24.37
C ARG A 147 -22.25 1.75 25.62
N GLU A 148 -21.18 2.31 26.17
CA GLU A 148 -20.53 1.81 27.39
C GLU A 148 -21.49 1.78 28.59
N ARG A 149 -22.34 2.79 28.77
CA ARG A 149 -23.42 2.81 29.77
C ARG A 149 -24.43 1.67 29.55
N THR A 150 -24.81 1.36 28.31
CA THR A 150 -25.67 0.20 28.03
C THR A 150 -24.97 -1.14 28.23
N GLU A 151 -23.67 -1.22 27.93
CA GLU A 151 -22.89 -2.46 27.98
C GLU A 151 -22.51 -2.84 29.42
N THR A 152 -22.17 -1.85 30.25
CA THR A 152 -22.03 -1.99 31.71
C THR A 152 -23.36 -2.35 32.39
N THR A 153 -24.46 -1.69 32.03
CA THR A 153 -25.81 -2.05 32.53
C THR A 153 -26.16 -3.49 32.16
N ARG A 154 -25.87 -3.90 30.91
CA ARG A 154 -26.06 -5.29 30.45
C ARG A 154 -25.17 -6.27 31.23
N ALA A 155 -23.92 -5.93 31.51
CA ALA A 155 -23.02 -6.78 32.28
C ALA A 155 -23.54 -7.03 33.70
N VAL A 156 -24.01 -5.98 34.39
CA VAL A 156 -24.63 -6.09 35.73
C VAL A 156 -25.89 -6.97 35.72
N LEU A 157 -26.75 -6.83 34.70
CA LEU A 157 -27.91 -7.70 34.55
C LEU A 157 -27.52 -9.16 34.26
N CYS A 158 -26.50 -9.39 33.43
CA CYS A 158 -25.99 -10.73 33.14
C CYS A 158 -25.32 -11.39 34.35
N THR A 159 -24.63 -10.65 35.22
CA THR A 159 -24.07 -11.19 36.48
C THR A 159 -25.16 -11.50 37.49
N SER A 160 -26.14 -10.60 37.69
CA SER A 160 -27.29 -10.85 38.58
C SER A 160 -28.05 -12.12 38.17
N LEU A 161 -28.34 -12.29 36.88
CA LEU A 161 -29.02 -13.48 36.36
C LEU A 161 -28.16 -14.77 36.48
N ALA A 162 -26.82 -14.65 36.45
CA ALA A 162 -25.94 -15.78 36.68
C ALA A 162 -25.93 -16.19 38.17
N GLU A 163 -25.87 -15.20 39.08
CA GLU A 163 -25.92 -15.39 40.52
C GLU A 163 -27.27 -15.99 40.98
N GLU A 164 -28.40 -15.49 40.47
CA GLU A 164 -29.72 -16.09 40.67
C GLU A 164 -29.76 -17.55 40.18
N ALA A 165 -29.19 -17.83 39.01
CA ALA A 165 -29.14 -19.18 38.46
C ALA A 165 -28.23 -20.13 39.29
N ASP A 166 -27.14 -19.63 39.89
CA ASP A 166 -26.32 -20.41 40.82
C ASP A 166 -26.99 -20.57 42.19
N GLN A 167 -27.74 -19.58 42.68
CA GLN A 167 -28.55 -19.69 43.88
C GLN A 167 -29.63 -20.78 43.72
N LEU A 168 -30.32 -20.80 42.58
CA LEU A 168 -31.30 -21.84 42.22
C LEU A 168 -30.63 -23.22 42.05
N ARG A 169 -29.45 -23.31 41.44
CA ARG A 169 -28.65 -24.55 41.41
C ARG A 169 -28.28 -25.04 42.81
N GLY A 170 -27.90 -24.12 43.71
CA GLY A 170 -27.60 -24.39 45.11
C GLY A 170 -28.80 -24.94 45.88
N GLN A 171 -29.96 -24.26 45.77
CA GLN A 171 -31.23 -24.69 46.40
C GLN A 171 -31.71 -26.05 45.87
N LEU A 172 -31.60 -26.30 44.57
CA LEU A 172 -31.89 -27.61 43.98
C LEU A 172 -30.91 -28.66 44.50
N GLY A 173 -29.62 -28.33 44.61
CA GLY A 173 -28.59 -29.21 45.18
C GLY A 173 -28.83 -29.58 46.65
N THR A 174 -29.29 -28.64 47.49
CA THR A 174 -29.70 -28.95 48.86
C THR A 174 -30.97 -29.81 48.90
N THR A 175 -31.94 -29.54 48.03
CA THR A 175 -33.17 -30.35 47.93
C THR A 175 -32.86 -31.78 47.49
N VAL A 176 -31.96 -31.97 46.52
CA VAL A 176 -31.49 -33.29 46.08
C VAL A 176 -30.77 -34.04 47.22
N LYS A 177 -29.93 -33.37 48.02
CA LYS A 177 -29.31 -33.98 49.20
C LYS A 177 -30.35 -34.45 50.23
N VAL A 178 -31.36 -33.62 50.55
CA VAL A 178 -32.44 -34.01 51.45
C VAL A 178 -33.21 -35.22 50.91
N CYS A 179 -33.53 -35.26 49.62
CA CYS A 179 -34.16 -36.42 48.99
C CYS A 179 -33.26 -37.68 49.03
N GLN A 180 -31.94 -37.54 48.84
CA GLN A 180 -30.99 -38.65 48.97
C GLN A 180 -30.89 -39.16 50.42
N GLU A 181 -30.87 -38.27 51.41
CA GLU A 181 -30.92 -38.66 52.83
C GLU A 181 -32.22 -39.38 53.20
N LEU A 182 -33.37 -38.91 52.72
CA LEU A 182 -34.66 -39.56 52.96
C LEU A 182 -34.71 -40.95 52.30
N LEU A 183 -34.21 -41.09 51.08
CA LEU A 183 -34.06 -42.40 50.42
C LEU A 183 -33.11 -43.32 51.20
N ALA A 184 -31.95 -42.83 51.63
CA ALA A 184 -31.00 -43.59 52.44
C ALA A 184 -31.58 -44.01 53.80
N ARG A 185 -32.40 -43.16 54.44
CA ARG A 185 -33.14 -43.52 55.66
C ARG A 185 -34.20 -44.59 55.39
N MET A 186 -34.92 -44.54 54.26
CA MET A 186 -35.87 -45.60 53.88
C MET A 186 -35.17 -46.92 53.49
N GLU A 187 -33.99 -46.88 52.86
CA GLU A 187 -33.18 -48.08 52.61
C GLU A 187 -32.62 -48.66 53.90
N LYS A 188 -32.12 -47.83 54.81
CA LYS A 188 -31.64 -48.23 56.14
C LYS A 188 -32.79 -48.85 56.94
N GLY A 189 -33.96 -48.20 56.99
CA GLY A 189 -35.17 -48.74 57.58
C GLY A 189 -35.65 -50.05 56.95
N LYS A 190 -35.48 -50.26 55.63
CA LYS A 190 -35.74 -51.56 54.97
C LYS A 190 -34.73 -52.65 55.32
N ARG A 191 -33.49 -52.29 55.68
CA ARG A 191 -32.45 -53.23 56.16
C ARG A 191 -32.68 -53.55 57.65
N GLU A 192 -33.10 -52.57 58.44
CA GLU A 192 -33.34 -52.69 59.90
C GLU A 192 -34.71 -53.34 60.22
N ALA A 193 -35.71 -53.18 59.34
CA ALA A 193 -36.90 -54.03 59.34
C ALA A 193 -36.62 -55.52 59.00
N GLY A 194 -35.35 -55.85 58.68
CA GLY A 194 -34.84 -57.22 58.59
C GLY A 194 -34.25 -57.76 59.90
N GLY A 195 -34.15 -56.97 60.97
CA GLY A 195 -33.67 -57.45 62.27
C GLY A 195 -33.44 -56.39 63.35
N GLY A 196 -34.31 -56.40 64.37
CA GLY A 196 -33.95 -56.24 65.79
C GLY A 196 -33.55 -54.84 66.28
N ASP A 197 -34.54 -54.13 66.82
CA ASP A 197 -34.53 -53.40 68.09
C ASP A 197 -33.22 -52.77 68.60
N MET A 198 -33.21 -51.44 68.78
CA MET A 198 -33.56 -50.85 70.08
C MET A 198 -33.68 -49.31 70.01
N GLU A 199 -34.65 -48.78 70.75
CA GLU A 199 -34.81 -47.36 71.11
C GLU A 199 -33.84 -47.05 72.31
N GLU A 200 -33.69 -45.86 72.88
CA GLU A 200 -34.58 -44.69 72.96
C GLU A 200 -33.78 -43.41 73.31
N GLU A 201 -34.14 -42.26 72.72
CA GLU A 201 -33.77 -40.92 73.25
C GLU A 201 -34.99 -40.30 73.95
N ALA A 202 -34.92 -39.93 75.24
CA ALA A 202 -35.78 -38.87 75.78
C ALA A 202 -35.35 -38.29 77.16
N ALA A 203 -35.25 -36.95 77.18
CA ALA A 203 -35.68 -36.04 78.25
C ALA A 203 -35.64 -36.43 79.74
N GLN A 204 -34.87 -35.67 80.52
CA GLN A 204 -35.27 -35.25 81.87
C GLN A 204 -35.65 -33.76 81.88
N GLN A 205 -36.94 -33.47 82.05
CA GLN A 205 -37.39 -32.19 82.59
C GLN A 205 -37.76 -32.39 84.06
N GLN A 206 -37.23 -31.56 84.96
CA GLN A 206 -37.84 -31.33 86.28
C GLN A 206 -37.93 -29.83 86.58
N LYS A 207 -38.84 -29.48 87.48
CA LYS A 207 -39.64 -28.26 87.38
C LYS A 207 -39.53 -27.40 88.64
N ALA A 208 -39.30 -26.11 88.39
CA ALA A 208 -39.47 -24.93 89.25
C ALA A 208 -39.84 -25.12 90.73
N LYS A 209 -39.09 -24.42 91.59
CA LYS A 209 -39.66 -23.80 92.81
C LYS A 209 -39.22 -22.35 92.87
N GLU A 210 -40.19 -21.43 92.81
CA GLU A 210 -39.97 -19.99 92.84
C GLU A 210 -39.78 -19.48 94.27
N THR A 211 -38.75 -18.67 94.50
CA THR A 211 -38.71 -17.70 95.61
C THR A 211 -37.84 -16.50 95.20
N SER A 212 -38.48 -15.32 95.09
CA SER A 212 -37.92 -13.97 95.33
C SER A 212 -36.47 -13.67 94.91
N GLU A 213 -36.30 -12.76 93.95
CA GLU A 213 -35.70 -11.43 94.21
C GLU A 213 -35.82 -10.46 93.00
N PRO A 214 -35.84 -9.13 93.20
CA PRO A 214 -35.82 -8.15 92.11
C PRO A 214 -34.40 -7.88 91.57
N SER A 215 -33.36 -8.44 92.20
CA SER A 215 -31.94 -8.19 91.93
C SER A 215 -31.48 -8.69 90.54
N ASP A 216 -31.83 -9.91 90.17
CA ASP A 216 -31.36 -10.55 88.92
C ASP A 216 -31.87 -9.87 87.65
N MET A 217 -33.05 -9.24 87.70
CA MET A 217 -33.55 -8.44 86.57
C MET A 217 -32.74 -7.17 86.33
N SER A 218 -31.86 -6.76 87.25
CA SER A 218 -30.85 -5.73 87.01
C SER A 218 -29.62 -6.31 86.32
N ALA A 219 -29.09 -7.43 86.82
CA ALA A 219 -27.94 -8.13 86.26
C ALA A 219 -28.19 -8.60 84.82
N ALA A 220 -29.34 -9.24 84.56
CA ALA A 220 -29.73 -9.67 83.21
C ALA A 220 -29.87 -8.48 82.24
N LYS A 221 -30.39 -7.33 82.69
CA LYS A 221 -30.47 -6.11 81.86
C LYS A 221 -29.10 -5.49 81.59
N ALA A 222 -28.18 -5.55 82.55
CA ALA A 222 -26.79 -5.14 82.34
C ALA A 222 -26.09 -6.05 81.32
N GLN A 223 -26.24 -7.37 81.45
CA GLN A 223 -25.67 -8.34 80.51
C GLN A 223 -26.26 -8.22 79.09
N ILE A 224 -27.57 -7.95 78.96
CA ILE A 224 -28.21 -7.65 77.66
C ILE A 224 -27.63 -6.37 77.04
N ARG A 225 -27.40 -5.31 77.83
CA ARG A 225 -26.75 -4.09 77.33
C ARG A 225 -25.30 -4.33 76.90
N GLN A 226 -24.52 -5.06 77.69
CA GLN A 226 -23.16 -5.45 77.32
C GLN A 226 -23.14 -6.25 76.00
N LEU A 227 -24.01 -7.26 75.86
CA LEU A 227 -24.12 -8.04 74.63
C LEU A 227 -24.63 -7.22 73.43
N GLN A 228 -25.40 -6.15 73.66
CA GLN A 228 -25.80 -5.19 72.62
C GLN A 228 -24.63 -4.29 72.20
N GLU A 229 -23.85 -3.77 73.15
CA GLU A 229 -22.64 -2.98 72.88
C GLU A 229 -21.55 -3.81 72.19
N GLU A 230 -21.31 -5.04 72.64
CA GLU A 230 -20.41 -6.01 71.98
C GLU A 230 -20.91 -6.34 70.56
N ASN A 231 -22.22 -6.52 70.36
CA ASN A 231 -22.79 -6.67 69.00
C ASN A 231 -22.57 -5.44 68.13
N GLN A 232 -22.66 -4.23 68.70
CA GLN A 232 -22.47 -2.99 67.96
C GLN A 232 -20.99 -2.79 67.57
N GLN A 233 -20.06 -3.11 68.47
CA GLN A 233 -18.62 -3.12 68.19
C GLN A 233 -18.26 -4.21 67.16
N LEU A 234 -18.84 -5.41 67.25
CA LEU A 234 -18.64 -6.47 66.26
C LEU A 234 -19.17 -6.06 64.88
N LYS A 235 -20.34 -5.42 64.79
CA LYS A 235 -20.87 -4.86 63.53
C LYS A 235 -19.93 -3.81 62.93
N GLN A 236 -19.40 -2.89 63.75
CA GLN A 236 -18.43 -1.89 63.30
C GLN A 236 -17.11 -2.53 62.82
N ARG A 237 -16.60 -3.56 63.53
CA ARG A 237 -15.40 -4.30 63.11
C ARG A 237 -15.63 -5.07 61.81
N VAL A 238 -16.79 -5.72 61.64
CA VAL A 238 -17.16 -6.43 60.40
C VAL A 238 -17.25 -5.46 59.22
N ALA A 239 -17.91 -4.30 59.41
CA ALA A 239 -17.96 -3.24 58.38
C ALA A 239 -16.55 -2.78 57.99
N TYR A 240 -15.71 -2.41 58.97
CA TYR A 240 -14.33 -2.00 58.71
C TYR A 240 -13.49 -3.08 58.00
N THR A 241 -13.66 -4.37 58.34
CA THR A 241 -12.99 -5.45 57.60
C THR A 241 -13.54 -5.67 56.19
N SER A 242 -14.81 -5.35 55.93
CA SER A 242 -15.43 -5.44 54.60
C SER A 242 -15.07 -4.25 53.70
N GLU A 243 -14.82 -3.08 54.29
CA GLU A 243 -14.36 -1.84 53.64
C GLU A 243 -12.83 -1.74 53.57
N SER A 244 -12.10 -2.67 54.20
CA SER A 244 -10.64 -2.70 54.21
C SER A 244 -10.06 -2.78 52.79
N SER A 245 -9.08 -1.92 52.52
CA SER A 245 -8.38 -1.84 51.23
C SER A 245 -7.81 -3.19 50.79
N ASP A 246 -7.28 -4.00 51.73
CA ASP A 246 -6.69 -5.31 51.43
C ASP A 246 -7.73 -6.32 50.93
N VAL A 247 -8.95 -6.28 51.48
CA VAL A 247 -10.06 -7.16 51.05
C VAL A 247 -10.62 -6.71 49.71
N SER A 248 -10.63 -5.40 49.44
CA SER A 248 -10.99 -4.84 48.14
C SER A 248 -9.96 -5.22 47.06
N ALA A 249 -8.67 -5.07 47.36
CA ALA A 249 -7.57 -5.44 46.47
C ALA A 249 -7.55 -6.96 46.18
N ALA A 250 -7.76 -7.81 47.19
CA ALA A 250 -7.87 -9.24 47.01
C ALA A 250 -9.06 -9.63 46.11
N LYS A 251 -10.23 -8.98 46.27
CA LYS A 251 -11.38 -9.17 45.37
C LYS A 251 -11.04 -8.76 43.94
N ALA A 252 -10.41 -7.61 43.73
CA ALA A 252 -10.00 -7.14 42.40
C ALA A 252 -9.02 -8.12 41.73
N GLN A 253 -8.03 -8.62 42.47
CA GLN A 253 -7.09 -9.63 41.97
C GLN A 253 -7.77 -10.96 41.63
N ILE A 254 -8.76 -11.38 42.41
CA ILE A 254 -9.59 -12.57 42.10
C ILE A 254 -10.39 -12.35 40.81
N HIS A 255 -11.01 -11.18 40.62
CA HIS A 255 -11.72 -10.86 39.37
C HIS A 255 -10.79 -10.87 38.15
N GLN A 256 -9.60 -10.25 38.25
CA GLN A 256 -8.60 -10.31 37.17
C GLN A 256 -8.18 -11.75 36.84
N LEU A 257 -7.86 -12.56 37.85
CA LEU A 257 -7.48 -13.96 37.65
C LEU A 257 -8.62 -14.82 37.08
N LEU A 258 -9.89 -14.51 37.40
CA LEU A 258 -11.05 -15.17 36.79
C LEU A 258 -11.18 -14.80 35.30
N GLU A 259 -10.98 -13.54 34.94
CA GLU A 259 -11.01 -13.09 33.55
C GLU A 259 -9.85 -13.70 32.73
N GLU A 260 -8.61 -13.63 33.24
CA GLU A 260 -7.44 -14.28 32.62
C GLU A 260 -7.68 -15.79 32.44
N ASN A 261 -8.29 -16.45 33.42
CA ASN A 261 -8.65 -17.88 33.33
C ASN A 261 -9.73 -18.14 32.26
N GLN A 262 -10.70 -17.23 32.09
CA GLN A 262 -11.70 -17.30 31.02
C GLN A 262 -11.08 -17.07 29.63
N GLN A 263 -10.19 -16.09 29.48
CA GLN A 263 -9.42 -15.86 28.25
C GLN A 263 -8.53 -17.06 27.91
N LEU A 264 -7.86 -17.67 28.90
CA LEU A 264 -7.08 -18.89 28.71
C LEU A 264 -7.94 -20.08 28.28
N LYS A 265 -9.14 -20.27 28.87
CA LYS A 265 -10.11 -21.29 28.42
C LYS A 265 -10.52 -21.09 26.95
N GLN A 266 -10.80 -19.86 26.54
CA GLN A 266 -11.11 -19.51 25.14
C GLN A 266 -9.93 -19.79 24.19
N ARG A 267 -8.69 -19.49 24.61
CA ARG A 267 -7.48 -19.80 23.83
C ARG A 267 -7.26 -21.31 23.72
N VAL A 268 -7.53 -22.08 24.77
CA VAL A 268 -7.46 -23.54 24.75
C VAL A 268 -8.48 -24.14 23.79
N THR A 269 -9.75 -23.72 23.84
CA THR A 269 -10.78 -24.25 22.90
C THR A 269 -10.50 -23.84 21.45
N TYR A 270 -9.98 -22.64 21.21
CA TYR A 270 -9.52 -22.21 19.88
C TYR A 270 -8.37 -23.09 19.35
N VAL A 271 -7.33 -23.33 20.16
CA VAL A 271 -6.19 -24.19 19.79
C VAL A 271 -6.62 -25.65 19.61
N GLN A 272 -7.54 -26.16 20.42
CA GLN A 272 -8.15 -27.49 20.23
C GLN A 272 -8.94 -27.56 18.92
N GLY A 273 -9.65 -26.50 18.53
CA GLY A 273 -10.32 -26.38 17.24
C GLY A 273 -9.34 -26.42 16.07
N LEU A 274 -8.27 -25.62 16.11
CA LEU A 274 -7.21 -25.62 15.11
C LEU A 274 -6.50 -26.99 15.01
N ASN A 275 -6.17 -27.62 16.14
CA ASN A 275 -5.56 -28.96 16.15
C ASN A 275 -6.51 -30.00 15.53
N SER A 276 -7.81 -29.91 15.83
CA SER A 276 -8.84 -30.78 15.22
C SER A 276 -9.00 -30.57 13.71
N GLN A 277 -8.76 -29.36 13.21
CA GLN A 277 -8.71 -29.09 11.76
C GLN A 277 -7.41 -29.62 11.14
N TRP A 278 -6.26 -29.42 11.81
CA TRP A 278 -4.96 -29.88 11.35
C TRP A 278 -4.89 -31.41 11.28
N GLN A 279 -5.39 -32.12 12.29
CA GLN A 279 -5.49 -33.59 12.29
C GLN A 279 -6.37 -34.13 11.15
N LYS A 280 -7.46 -33.44 10.81
CA LYS A 280 -8.30 -33.80 9.65
C LYS A 280 -7.58 -33.54 8.33
N TYR A 281 -6.89 -32.41 8.20
CA TYR A 281 -6.07 -32.11 7.04
C TYR A 281 -4.96 -33.16 6.85
N ASP A 282 -4.22 -33.48 7.90
CA ASP A 282 -3.11 -34.44 7.82
C ASP A 282 -3.60 -35.87 7.54
N SER A 283 -4.70 -36.29 8.17
CA SER A 283 -5.35 -37.57 7.86
C SER A 283 -5.75 -37.66 6.38
N SER A 284 -6.39 -36.61 5.84
CA SER A 284 -6.82 -36.55 4.43
C SER A 284 -5.63 -36.45 3.45
N ARG A 285 -4.59 -35.71 3.82
CA ARG A 285 -3.32 -35.61 3.11
C ARG A 285 -2.64 -36.99 3.02
N GLU A 286 -2.58 -37.72 4.13
CA GLU A 286 -2.01 -39.06 4.19
C GLU A 286 -2.87 -40.12 3.48
N GLU A 287 -4.20 -39.99 3.47
CA GLU A 287 -5.08 -40.79 2.60
C GLU A 287 -4.82 -40.51 1.11
N TYR A 288 -4.67 -39.24 0.73
CA TYR A 288 -4.35 -38.84 -0.64
C TYR A 288 -2.97 -39.34 -1.08
N ILE A 289 -1.96 -39.28 -0.19
CA ILE A 289 -0.62 -39.86 -0.42
C ILE A 289 -0.71 -41.37 -0.57
N ARG A 290 -1.41 -42.10 0.32
CA ARG A 290 -1.66 -43.54 0.17
C ARG A 290 -2.33 -43.86 -1.18
N GLY A 291 -3.33 -43.08 -1.57
CA GLY A 291 -4.01 -43.22 -2.87
C GLY A 291 -3.14 -42.87 -4.08
N LEU A 292 -2.14 -42.00 -3.95
CA LEU A 292 -1.10 -41.80 -4.97
C LEU A 292 -0.14 -42.99 -5.02
N CYS A 293 0.42 -43.41 -3.89
CA CYS A 293 1.34 -44.55 -3.80
C CYS A 293 0.71 -45.85 -4.32
N GLN A 294 -0.58 -46.08 -4.03
CA GLN A 294 -1.33 -47.23 -4.55
C GLN A 294 -1.44 -47.20 -6.08
N ARG A 295 -1.84 -46.07 -6.69
CA ARG A 295 -1.88 -45.91 -8.15
C ARG A 295 -0.50 -45.99 -8.81
N LEU A 296 0.56 -45.55 -8.11
CA LEU A 296 1.94 -45.70 -8.55
C LEU A 296 2.37 -47.17 -8.53
N LYS A 297 1.99 -47.92 -7.49
CA LYS A 297 2.24 -49.37 -7.36
C LYS A 297 1.43 -50.21 -8.35
N GLU A 298 0.22 -49.78 -8.70
CA GLU A 298 -0.61 -50.39 -9.74
C GLU A 298 -0.01 -50.14 -11.13
N SER A 299 0.41 -48.90 -11.43
CA SER A 299 1.06 -48.57 -12.72
C SER A 299 2.50 -49.11 -12.85
N SER A 300 3.17 -49.43 -11.74
CA SER A 300 4.40 -50.24 -11.73
C SER A 300 4.15 -51.75 -11.53
N GLY A 301 2.88 -52.19 -11.50
CA GLY A 301 2.46 -53.48 -10.95
C GLY A 301 2.51 -54.66 -11.93
N GLN A 302 2.43 -54.43 -13.24
CA GLN A 302 2.64 -55.47 -14.26
C GLN A 302 4.14 -55.78 -14.44
N GLY A 303 4.71 -56.51 -13.48
CA GLY A 303 6.08 -57.04 -13.51
C GLY A 303 6.30 -58.20 -14.50
N LEU A 304 5.92 -58.03 -15.77
CA LEU A 304 6.21 -58.97 -16.87
C LEU A 304 6.39 -58.19 -18.20
N MET A 305 7.65 -57.87 -18.52
CA MET A 305 8.28 -57.60 -19.84
C MET A 305 9.26 -56.39 -19.77
N PRO A 306 10.55 -56.50 -20.21
CA PRO A 306 11.56 -55.49 -19.85
C PRO A 306 11.51 -54.14 -20.61
N VAL A 307 10.73 -54.03 -21.69
CA VAL A 307 11.02 -53.04 -22.76
C VAL A 307 10.25 -51.71 -22.63
N MET A 308 9.00 -51.73 -22.14
CA MET A 308 8.15 -50.52 -22.19
C MET A 308 8.32 -49.55 -21.02
N GLY A 309 8.73 -50.03 -19.83
CA GLY A 309 8.92 -49.17 -18.64
C GLY A 309 10.07 -48.15 -18.78
N SER A 310 11.01 -48.38 -19.70
CA SER A 310 12.10 -47.46 -19.98
C SER A 310 11.60 -46.11 -20.54
N VAL A 311 10.61 -46.13 -21.43
CA VAL A 311 10.18 -44.93 -22.18
C VAL A 311 9.41 -43.94 -21.29
N SER A 312 8.58 -44.41 -20.36
CA SER A 312 7.93 -43.52 -19.39
C SER A 312 8.94 -42.94 -18.39
N SER A 313 9.92 -43.74 -17.97
CA SER A 313 11.01 -43.28 -17.09
C SER A 313 11.86 -42.20 -17.76
N THR A 314 12.26 -42.36 -19.02
CA THR A 314 13.06 -41.33 -19.73
C THR A 314 12.26 -40.06 -19.99
N LEU A 315 10.96 -40.14 -20.30
CA LEU A 315 10.09 -38.96 -20.42
C LEU A 315 9.94 -38.21 -19.08
N LEU A 316 9.83 -38.93 -17.95
CA LEU A 316 9.82 -38.31 -16.62
C LEU A 316 11.16 -37.64 -16.30
N HIS A 317 12.30 -38.27 -16.60
CA HIS A 317 13.62 -37.64 -16.41
C HIS A 317 13.83 -36.41 -17.31
N GLN A 318 13.29 -36.43 -18.53
CA GLN A 318 13.31 -35.26 -19.44
C GLN A 318 12.45 -34.11 -18.90
N GLU A 319 11.24 -34.38 -18.40
CA GLU A 319 10.38 -33.35 -17.83
C GLU A 319 10.93 -32.81 -16.49
N ILE A 320 11.51 -33.66 -15.63
CA ILE A 320 12.25 -33.23 -14.43
C ILE A 320 13.42 -32.32 -14.83
N SER A 321 14.20 -32.68 -15.85
CA SER A 321 15.30 -31.85 -16.34
C SER A 321 14.81 -30.51 -16.89
N ARG A 322 13.69 -30.51 -17.64
CA ARG A 322 13.07 -29.29 -18.20
C ARG A 322 12.53 -28.37 -17.09
N LEU A 323 11.89 -28.93 -16.07
CA LEU A 323 11.38 -28.20 -14.91
C LEU A 323 12.52 -27.66 -14.03
N ASN A 324 13.60 -28.42 -13.84
CA ASN A 324 14.79 -27.95 -13.12
C ASN A 324 15.47 -26.79 -13.85
N SER A 325 15.63 -26.85 -15.17
CA SER A 325 16.16 -25.74 -15.97
C SER A 325 15.27 -24.49 -15.88
N LEU A 326 13.95 -24.65 -15.96
CA LEU A 326 12.99 -23.55 -15.82
C LEU A 326 12.98 -22.96 -14.39
N LEU A 327 13.15 -23.79 -13.37
CA LEU A 327 13.29 -23.34 -11.98
C LEU A 327 14.60 -22.55 -11.80
N GLN A 328 15.72 -23.04 -12.36
CA GLN A 328 17.01 -22.37 -12.33
C GLN A 328 16.94 -21.01 -13.05
N GLU A 329 16.27 -20.95 -14.21
CA GLU A 329 15.98 -19.72 -14.94
C GLU A 329 15.19 -18.74 -14.05
N LYS A 330 14.08 -19.17 -13.44
CA LYS A 330 13.27 -18.30 -12.57
C LYS A 330 13.97 -17.90 -11.27
N MET A 331 14.82 -18.75 -10.70
CA MET A 331 15.69 -18.37 -9.58
C MET A 331 16.72 -17.30 -10.01
N SER A 332 17.26 -17.39 -11.23
CA SER A 332 18.16 -16.36 -11.78
C SER A 332 17.42 -15.05 -12.07
N GLU A 333 16.16 -15.11 -12.52
CA GLU A 333 15.31 -13.94 -12.77
C GLU A 333 14.90 -13.26 -11.47
N CYS A 334 14.45 -14.00 -10.44
CA CYS A 334 14.23 -13.48 -9.10
C CYS A 334 15.49 -12.84 -8.51
N SER A 335 16.67 -13.44 -8.75
CA SER A 335 17.96 -12.87 -8.34
C SER A 335 18.32 -11.59 -9.09
N ARG A 336 17.91 -11.45 -10.37
CA ARG A 336 18.06 -10.22 -11.17
C ARG A 336 17.13 -9.12 -10.67
N LEU A 337 15.85 -9.43 -10.51
CA LEU A 337 14.82 -8.51 -10.00
C LEU A 337 15.13 -8.05 -8.57
N GLY A 338 15.67 -8.92 -7.72
CA GLY A 338 16.10 -8.55 -6.37
C GLY A 338 17.19 -7.47 -6.37
N ARG A 339 18.18 -7.55 -7.28
CA ARG A 339 19.20 -6.49 -7.45
C ARG A 339 18.61 -5.21 -8.02
N GLU A 340 17.67 -5.32 -8.96
CA GLU A 340 16.99 -4.18 -9.58
C GLU A 340 16.16 -3.38 -8.56
N VAL A 341 15.40 -4.07 -7.69
CA VAL A 341 14.67 -3.47 -6.56
C VAL A 341 15.62 -2.81 -5.56
N GLU A 342 16.75 -3.45 -5.23
CA GLU A 342 17.69 -2.89 -4.26
C GLU A 342 18.46 -1.67 -4.81
N GLU A 343 18.74 -1.63 -6.11
CA GLU A 343 19.24 -0.41 -6.75
C GLU A 343 18.20 0.73 -6.77
N ILE A 344 16.91 0.43 -6.99
CA ILE A 344 15.84 1.42 -6.90
C ILE A 344 15.78 1.98 -5.47
N ARG A 345 15.74 1.12 -4.45
CA ARG A 345 15.80 1.52 -3.03
C ARG A 345 16.99 2.40 -2.71
N ARG A 346 18.19 2.07 -3.18
CA ARG A 346 19.38 2.90 -2.96
C ARG A 346 19.21 4.31 -3.56
N ARG A 347 18.74 4.41 -4.81
CA ARG A 347 18.50 5.70 -5.48
C ARG A 347 17.41 6.52 -4.78
N ASP A 348 16.34 5.87 -4.33
CA ASP A 348 15.27 6.53 -3.58
C ASP A 348 15.73 6.97 -2.19
N GLN A 349 16.55 6.17 -1.49
CA GLN A 349 17.14 6.54 -0.20
C GLN A 349 18.08 7.76 -0.32
N GLU A 350 18.91 7.82 -1.35
CA GLU A 350 19.79 8.97 -1.64
C GLU A 350 18.97 10.23 -1.99
N ARG A 351 17.87 10.06 -2.73
CA ARG A 351 16.92 11.14 -3.04
C ARG A 351 16.19 11.64 -1.80
N ILE A 352 15.73 10.75 -0.93
CA ILE A 352 15.08 11.08 0.34
C ILE A 352 16.05 11.87 1.22
N GLN A 353 17.28 11.39 1.43
CA GLN A 353 18.32 12.10 2.20
C GLN A 353 18.61 13.50 1.61
N THR A 354 18.64 13.64 0.29
CA THR A 354 18.83 14.95 -0.36
C THR A 354 17.66 15.90 -0.07
N LEU A 355 16.42 15.39 -0.08
CA LEU A 355 15.22 16.17 0.26
C LEU A 355 15.14 16.52 1.75
N GLU A 356 15.55 15.61 2.65
CA GLU A 356 15.65 15.86 4.09
C GLU A 356 16.62 17.00 4.39
N GLN A 357 17.80 17.01 3.75
CA GLN A 357 18.75 18.12 3.88
C GLN A 357 18.20 19.43 3.28
N GLN A 358 17.48 19.38 2.15
CA GLN A 358 16.84 20.56 1.58
C GLN A 358 15.77 21.15 2.51
N VAL A 359 14.95 20.30 3.16
CA VAL A 359 13.96 20.72 4.16
C VAL A 359 14.64 21.32 5.38
N LEU A 360 15.75 20.75 5.85
CA LEU A 360 16.52 21.30 6.97
C LEU A 360 17.08 22.69 6.65
N ILE A 361 17.72 22.85 5.48
CA ILE A 361 18.26 24.13 5.01
C ILE A 361 17.15 25.18 4.93
N TYR A 362 16.04 24.91 4.22
CA TYR A 362 14.93 25.88 4.12
C TYR A 362 14.25 26.18 5.45
N THR A 363 14.29 25.24 6.40
CA THR A 363 13.79 25.47 7.77
C THR A 363 14.68 26.47 8.53
N ASP A 364 16.00 26.40 8.36
CA ASP A 364 16.96 27.29 9.02
C ASP A 364 17.10 28.64 8.29
N ASP A 365 16.97 28.67 6.96
CA ASP A 365 16.80 29.90 6.17
C ASP A 365 15.57 30.67 6.65
N PHE A 366 14.42 30.00 6.80
CA PHE A 366 13.18 30.63 7.27
C PHE A 366 13.27 31.16 8.70
N LYS A 367 13.95 30.43 9.61
CA LYS A 367 14.26 30.95 10.97
C LYS A 367 15.16 32.18 10.92
N SER A 368 16.14 32.20 10.01
CA SER A 368 17.10 33.31 9.87
C SER A 368 16.44 34.57 9.32
N GLU A 369 15.71 34.46 8.20
CA GLU A 369 14.86 35.51 7.63
C GLU A 369 13.86 36.06 8.66
N ARG A 370 13.26 35.17 9.48
CA ARG A 370 12.40 35.60 10.59
C ARG A 370 13.16 36.42 11.63
N ALA A 371 14.33 35.96 12.06
CA ALA A 371 15.13 36.66 13.07
C ALA A 371 15.61 38.04 12.56
N ASP A 372 15.93 38.17 11.27
CA ASP A 372 16.23 39.46 10.64
C ASP A 372 15.00 40.36 10.50
N ARG A 373 13.83 39.80 10.21
CA ARG A 373 12.55 40.53 10.22
C ARG A 373 12.22 41.08 11.60
N GLU A 374 12.44 40.29 12.65
CA GLU A 374 12.21 40.70 14.05
C GLU A 374 13.25 41.75 14.49
N ARG A 375 14.53 41.63 14.08
CA ARG A 375 15.55 42.69 14.24
C ARG A 375 15.12 44.00 13.56
N ALA A 376 14.67 43.94 12.31
CA ALA A 376 14.22 45.11 11.55
C ALA A 376 12.97 45.77 12.17
N GLN A 377 12.03 44.97 12.72
CA GLN A 377 10.89 45.49 13.46
C GLN A 377 11.32 46.26 14.72
N GLY A 378 12.28 45.73 15.49
CA GLY A 378 12.85 46.44 16.65
C GLY A 378 13.48 47.79 16.27
N GLN A 379 14.28 47.82 15.19
CA GLN A 379 14.85 49.07 14.66
C GLN A 379 13.77 50.07 14.24
N ILE A 380 12.69 49.61 13.58
CA ILE A 380 11.54 50.45 13.22
C ILE A 380 10.84 51.03 14.46
N GLU A 381 10.72 50.26 15.54
CA GLU A 381 10.17 50.76 16.80
C GLU A 381 11.06 51.80 17.49
N ASP A 382 12.37 51.59 17.53
CA ASP A 382 13.29 52.57 18.12
C ASP A 382 13.37 53.86 17.30
N LEU A 383 13.31 53.77 15.97
CA LEU A 383 13.15 54.94 15.10
C LEU A 383 11.80 55.65 15.33
N LYS A 384 10.69 54.92 15.54
CA LYS A 384 9.39 55.51 15.93
C LYS A 384 9.48 56.22 17.29
N LYS A 385 10.19 55.65 18.28
CA LYS A 385 10.43 56.26 19.60
C LYS A 385 11.25 57.56 19.44
N GLN A 386 12.35 57.54 18.70
CA GLN A 386 13.19 58.71 18.42
C GLN A 386 12.41 59.82 17.68
N VAL A 387 11.67 59.49 16.62
CA VAL A 387 10.81 60.44 15.90
C VAL A 387 9.75 61.05 16.83
N SER A 388 9.20 60.27 17.77
CA SER A 388 8.22 60.76 18.74
C SER A 388 8.85 61.71 19.77
N GLN A 389 10.06 61.40 20.26
CA GLN A 389 10.84 62.27 21.14
C GLN A 389 11.22 63.59 20.44
N LEU A 390 11.73 63.52 19.21
CA LEU A 390 12.05 64.70 18.38
C LEU A 390 10.81 65.56 18.11
N LYS A 391 9.65 64.95 17.82
CA LYS A 391 8.38 65.67 17.72
C LYS A 391 8.02 66.38 19.03
N GLN A 392 8.16 65.73 20.19
CA GLN A 392 7.91 66.38 21.48
C GLN A 392 8.90 67.51 21.78
N GLN A 393 10.18 67.38 21.40
CA GLN A 393 11.17 68.44 21.52
C GLN A 393 10.81 69.64 20.63
N LEU A 394 10.39 69.41 19.39
CA LEU A 394 9.90 70.46 18.49
C LEU A 394 8.65 71.17 19.03
N HIS A 395 7.70 70.45 19.64
CA HIS A 395 6.53 71.08 20.28
C HIS A 395 6.94 71.94 21.49
N LYS A 396 7.91 71.48 22.30
CA LYS A 396 8.45 72.26 23.43
C LYS A 396 9.23 73.50 22.97
N GLN A 397 9.96 73.42 21.86
CA GLN A 397 10.61 74.59 21.25
C GLN A 397 9.60 75.54 20.59
N GLY A 398 8.54 75.02 19.98
CA GLY A 398 7.43 75.80 19.41
C GLY A 398 6.71 76.63 20.48
N ALA A 399 6.33 76.01 21.60
CA ALA A 399 5.73 76.71 22.75
C ALA A 399 6.68 77.74 23.42
N SER A 400 7.99 77.63 23.19
CA SER A 400 8.99 78.63 23.58
C SER A 400 9.15 79.78 22.56
N ARG A 401 8.35 79.79 21.48
CA ARG A 401 8.49 80.71 20.34
C ARG A 401 7.26 81.55 20.01
N ASP A 402 6.22 81.51 20.84
CA ASP A 402 5.07 82.45 20.79
C ASP A 402 5.45 83.88 21.26
N SER A 403 6.61 84.37 20.80
CA SER A 403 7.06 85.75 21.02
C SER A 403 8.05 86.20 19.94
N ARG A 404 7.56 86.34 18.70
CA ARG A 404 7.72 87.52 17.81
C ARG A 404 7.37 87.21 16.35
N ASP A 405 6.66 88.14 15.72
CA ASP A 405 6.44 88.17 14.27
C ASP A 405 7.75 88.27 13.48
N VAL A 406 7.91 87.45 12.44
CA VAL A 406 8.43 87.91 11.13
C VAL A 406 7.72 87.18 9.99
N VAL A 407 7.17 87.99 9.10
CA VAL A 407 6.65 87.74 7.73
C VAL A 407 7.28 86.56 6.97
N PRO A 408 6.50 85.72 6.27
CA PRO A 408 7.02 84.77 5.29
C PRO A 408 7.37 85.44 3.95
N MET A 409 8.60 85.28 3.46
CA MET A 409 8.96 85.63 2.07
C MET A 409 9.04 84.40 1.18
N CYS A 410 8.21 84.37 0.14
CA CYS A 410 8.35 83.46 -0.99
C CYS A 410 9.47 83.92 -1.93
N ARG A 411 10.29 82.99 -2.44
CA ARG A 411 10.58 82.89 -3.89
C ARG A 411 11.25 81.58 -4.28
N VAL A 412 10.70 80.97 -5.33
CA VAL A 412 11.20 79.79 -6.05
C VAL A 412 12.47 80.15 -6.83
N HIS A 413 13.35 79.19 -7.10
CA HIS A 413 14.01 79.07 -8.43
C HIS A 413 14.35 77.61 -8.76
N ILE A 414 14.48 77.32 -10.05
CA ILE A 414 14.56 75.97 -10.65
C ILE A 414 16.00 75.67 -11.08
N GLY A 415 16.48 74.44 -10.90
CA GLY A 415 17.78 74.02 -11.45
C GLY A 415 18.00 72.50 -11.42
N HIS A 416 18.23 71.88 -12.58
CA HIS A 416 18.64 70.48 -12.69
C HIS A 416 20.16 70.30 -12.53
N ARG A 417 20.59 69.22 -11.86
CA ARG A 417 21.60 68.24 -12.34
C ARG A 417 21.91 67.19 -11.26
N ILE A 418 22.01 65.92 -11.64
CA ILE A 418 22.39 64.80 -10.75
C ILE A 418 23.67 64.14 -11.25
N THR A 419 24.82 64.55 -10.68
CA THR A 419 26.14 63.88 -10.73
C THR A 419 27.02 64.47 -9.61
N SER A 420 28.08 63.85 -9.09
CA SER A 420 28.46 62.44 -8.84
C SER A 420 29.82 62.44 -8.10
N ARG A 421 30.07 61.50 -7.16
CA ARG A 421 31.38 61.12 -6.54
C ARG A 421 32.20 62.13 -5.71
N ARG A 422 32.45 61.76 -4.44
CA ARG A 422 33.75 61.32 -3.85
C ARG A 422 33.46 60.64 -2.48
N ASN A 423 34.03 59.47 -2.13
CA ASN A 423 35.41 59.15 -1.65
C ASN A 423 35.74 59.87 -0.32
N LYS A 424 36.47 59.32 0.67
CA LYS A 424 37.48 58.22 0.74
C LYS A 424 37.62 57.75 2.23
N ASP A 425 38.01 56.54 2.67
CA ASP A 425 38.44 55.27 2.04
C ASP A 425 37.51 54.07 2.48
N THR A 426 37.83 52.92 3.14
CA THR A 426 39.06 52.28 3.67
C THR A 426 38.92 50.74 3.84
N SER A 427 39.98 49.99 3.51
CA SER A 427 40.39 48.60 3.87
C SER A 427 39.40 47.47 4.24
N GLU A 428 39.19 46.56 3.27
CA GLU A 428 39.44 45.08 3.25
C GLU A 428 40.07 44.37 4.48
N PRO A 429 39.93 43.00 4.67
CA PRO A 429 40.04 41.99 3.59
C PRO A 429 39.27 40.62 3.66
N LEU A 430 39.15 39.95 2.49
CA LEU A 430 39.01 38.48 2.24
C LEU A 430 37.68 37.78 2.71
N LEU A 431 37.06 36.79 2.01
CA LEU A 431 37.40 36.01 0.79
C LEU A 431 36.14 35.53 0.00
N ARG A 432 36.27 35.46 -1.33
CA ARG A 432 35.55 34.66 -2.39
C ARG A 432 34.20 34.00 -2.06
N THR A 433 33.05 34.36 -2.67
CA THR A 433 32.59 34.35 -4.11
C THR A 433 32.22 32.97 -4.70
N SER A 434 30.97 32.87 -5.18
CA SER A 434 30.48 31.76 -6.03
C SER A 434 30.79 32.01 -7.53
N ALA A 435 30.42 31.07 -8.40
CA ALA A 435 30.95 30.91 -9.75
C ALA A 435 30.16 31.62 -10.88
N GLU A 436 30.86 31.95 -11.96
CA GLU A 436 30.36 31.73 -13.33
C GLU A 436 31.50 31.39 -14.32
N LYS A 437 31.14 31.04 -15.56
CA LYS A 437 31.96 30.20 -16.48
C LYS A 437 33.09 30.93 -17.22
N GLN A 438 34.19 30.22 -17.47
CA GLN A 438 35.12 30.51 -18.58
C GLN A 438 35.88 29.23 -19.06
N GLN A 439 36.11 29.12 -20.37
CA GLN A 439 37.04 28.21 -21.04
C GLN A 439 37.75 28.97 -22.17
N PRO A 440 39.02 28.64 -22.47
CA PRO A 440 39.43 28.65 -23.89
C PRO A 440 40.52 27.62 -24.31
N ALA A 441 40.24 26.98 -25.46
CA ALA A 441 41.12 26.83 -26.64
C ALA A 441 42.26 25.77 -26.76
N ALA A 442 42.59 25.53 -28.05
CA ALA A 442 43.60 24.65 -28.68
C ALA A 442 43.29 23.13 -28.67
N ALA A 443 43.15 22.43 -29.82
CA ALA A 443 43.24 22.78 -31.26
C ALA A 443 42.37 21.77 -32.09
N ALA A 444 42.27 21.73 -33.44
CA ALA A 444 43.00 22.39 -34.54
C ALA A 444 42.08 22.71 -35.77
N ALA A 445 42.40 22.22 -36.99
CA ALA A 445 41.80 22.57 -38.30
C ALA A 445 42.03 21.41 -39.33
N PRO A 446 41.60 21.43 -40.63
CA PRO A 446 40.97 22.53 -41.42
C PRO A 446 39.81 22.18 -42.43
N ASP A 447 39.08 23.22 -42.87
CA ASP A 447 38.42 23.56 -44.18
C ASP A 447 37.48 22.55 -44.94
N SER A 448 36.60 22.89 -45.94
CA SER A 448 36.47 24.04 -46.87
C SER A 448 35.04 24.34 -47.43
N ALA A 449 34.75 25.61 -47.77
CA ALA A 449 34.07 26.18 -48.98
C ALA A 449 32.60 25.82 -49.43
N TRP A 450 32.05 26.55 -50.43
CA TRP A 450 30.61 26.75 -50.79
C TRP A 450 30.32 26.85 -52.33
N ASN A 451 29.02 26.82 -52.74
CA ASN A 451 28.36 27.20 -54.04
C ASN A 451 28.42 26.19 -55.24
N GLU A 452 27.54 26.12 -56.27
CA GLU A 452 26.36 26.94 -56.75
C GLU A 452 25.35 26.21 -57.72
N CYS A 453 24.07 26.64 -57.74
CA CYS A 453 22.96 26.68 -58.77
C CYS A 453 22.58 25.58 -59.85
N THR A 454 21.26 25.24 -59.88
CA THR A 454 20.21 25.24 -60.98
C THR A 454 20.47 24.63 -62.40
N GLY A 455 19.53 24.00 -63.14
CA GLY A 455 18.12 23.56 -62.93
C GLY A 455 17.14 23.88 -64.11
N LEU A 456 16.29 22.92 -64.58
CA LEU A 456 15.01 23.03 -65.36
C LEU A 456 14.63 21.65 -66.00
N SER A 457 13.34 21.23 -66.05
CA SER A 457 12.88 19.97 -66.72
C SER A 457 11.35 19.87 -66.89
N GLU A 458 10.88 19.37 -68.04
CA GLU A 458 9.45 19.14 -68.41
C GLU A 458 8.75 18.04 -67.58
N LEU A 459 7.43 18.16 -67.36
CA LEU A 459 6.59 17.12 -66.75
C LEU A 459 6.24 15.96 -67.71
N GLN A 460 6.34 14.71 -67.20
CA GLN A 460 6.08 13.50 -67.97
C GLN A 460 5.31 12.47 -67.11
N CYS A 461 4.17 11.98 -67.61
CA CYS A 461 3.28 11.06 -66.89
C CYS A 461 3.99 9.73 -66.63
N PRO A 462 4.13 9.26 -65.37
CA PRO A 462 4.96 8.10 -65.05
C PRO A 462 4.35 6.76 -65.52
N GLN A 463 3.06 6.71 -65.85
CA GLN A 463 2.37 5.49 -66.31
C GLN A 463 2.54 5.27 -67.83
N CYS A 464 2.17 6.27 -68.63
CA CYS A 464 2.13 6.17 -70.11
C CYS A 464 3.29 6.91 -70.82
N LEU A 465 4.09 7.69 -70.08
CA LEU A 465 5.17 8.55 -70.57
C LEU A 465 4.73 9.67 -71.53
N ALA A 466 3.45 10.06 -71.54
CA ALA A 466 2.98 11.29 -72.21
C ALA A 466 3.61 12.54 -71.56
N ARG A 467 4.00 13.54 -72.37
CA ARG A 467 4.67 14.77 -71.92
C ARG A 467 3.76 15.98 -71.98
N PHE A 468 3.93 16.86 -71.00
CA PHE A 468 3.14 18.07 -70.80
C PHE A 468 4.06 19.21 -70.40
N ASN A 469 3.76 20.43 -70.83
CA ASN A 469 4.53 21.60 -70.44
C ASN A 469 4.16 22.01 -69.00
N ASP A 470 5.14 22.52 -68.24
CA ASP A 470 4.96 22.96 -66.85
C ASP A 470 3.88 24.05 -66.69
N THR A 471 3.55 24.77 -67.77
CA THR A 471 2.45 25.75 -67.85
C THR A 471 1.06 25.13 -67.70
N ASP A 472 0.90 23.89 -68.14
CA ASP A 472 -0.40 23.26 -68.39
C ASP A 472 -0.64 22.09 -67.41
N ALA A 473 -0.11 22.24 -66.19
CA ALA A 473 -0.08 21.22 -65.14
C ALA A 473 -1.47 20.68 -64.73
N ALA A 474 -2.55 21.40 -65.00
CA ALA A 474 -3.92 20.92 -64.77
C ALA A 474 -4.31 19.78 -65.73
N GLU A 475 -3.89 19.83 -67.00
CA GLU A 475 -4.11 18.76 -67.96
C GLU A 475 -3.23 17.55 -67.65
N TYR A 476 -1.98 17.79 -67.22
CA TYR A 476 -1.08 16.75 -66.71
C TYR A 476 -1.70 15.98 -65.52
N LEU A 477 -2.28 16.68 -64.54
CA LEU A 477 -2.86 16.05 -63.35
C LEU A 477 -4.13 15.26 -63.67
N ASN A 478 -5.08 15.83 -64.42
CA ASN A 478 -6.26 15.08 -64.89
C ASN A 478 -5.85 13.83 -65.68
N HIS A 479 -4.86 13.96 -66.57
CA HIS A 479 -4.35 12.83 -67.33
C HIS A 479 -3.69 11.76 -66.44
N CYS A 480 -2.98 12.15 -65.38
CA CYS A 480 -2.43 11.20 -64.41
C CYS A 480 -3.52 10.50 -63.60
N GLU A 481 -4.62 11.16 -63.26
CA GLU A 481 -5.76 10.56 -62.55
C GLU A 481 -6.56 9.58 -63.43
N GLU A 482 -6.78 9.92 -64.71
CA GLU A 482 -7.39 9.01 -65.69
C GLU A 482 -6.47 7.81 -66.00
N CYS A 483 -5.18 8.06 -66.23
CA CYS A 483 -4.18 7.03 -66.55
C CYS A 483 -3.77 6.16 -65.33
N ALA A 484 -4.29 6.46 -64.13
CA ALA A 484 -4.16 5.61 -62.94
C ALA A 484 -5.42 4.78 -62.63
N GLN A 485 -6.50 4.95 -63.40
CA GLN A 485 -7.75 4.19 -63.28
C GLN A 485 -7.97 3.16 -64.40
N LEU A 486 -7.03 3.09 -65.36
CA LEU A 486 -6.99 2.16 -66.49
C LEU A 486 -5.87 1.11 -66.31
#